data_AF-A0A8C3LT53-F1
#
_entry.id   AF-A0A8C3LT53-F1
#
_cell.length_a   1.000
_cell.length_b   1.000
_cell.length_c   1.000
_cell.angle_alpha   90.00
_cell.angle_beta   90.00
_cell.angle_gamma   90.00
#
_symmetry.space_group_name_H-M   'P 1'
#
loop_
_entity.id
_entity.type
_entity.pdbx_description
1 polymer ?
#
loop_
_entity_poly.entity_id
_entity_poly.type
_entity_poly.pdbx_seq_one_letter_code
_entity_poly.pdbx_strand_id
1 'polypeptide(L)'
;MESRFTRGKSPLLERPLGRPRGEVSLSAFALLFCELVQYCQRRVYSVAELQSKLAQLGHQVGLRLLDPLVSRERGGRRETKVLSILLFVKGPVWRALFGKEADKLEQANDDDKTFYVIEREPLVNTFISVPRENSTLNCAAFTAGLVEAVLGASGFPAKVTAHWHKGTTLMIKFEEGVIARDKSLEGR
;
A
#
# COMPACT_ATOMS: atom_id res chain seq x y z
N MET A 1 44.39 -21.14 -28.58
CA MET A 1 43.17 -20.31 -28.46
C MET A 1 43.19 -19.68 -27.09
N GLU A 2 43.75 -18.48 -26.99
CA GLU A 2 43.83 -17.72 -25.73
C GLU A 2 42.47 -17.11 -25.39
N SER A 3 42.11 -17.17 -24.11
CA SER A 3 40.82 -16.72 -23.58
C SER A 3 40.65 -15.20 -23.73
N ARG A 4 39.83 -14.79 -24.71
CA ARG A 4 39.45 -13.38 -24.98
C ARG A 4 38.48 -12.75 -23.96
N PHE A 5 38.51 -13.19 -22.70
CA PHE A 5 37.71 -12.54 -21.65
C PHE A 5 38.64 -12.11 -20.52
N THR A 6 38.99 -10.83 -20.54
CA THR A 6 39.58 -10.17 -19.37
C THR A 6 38.59 -10.31 -18.22
N ARG A 7 39.00 -11.00 -17.16
CA ARG A 7 38.27 -11.18 -15.89
C ARG A 7 38.25 -9.87 -15.08
N GLY A 8 38.04 -8.73 -15.74
CA GLY A 8 37.86 -7.44 -15.12
C GLY A 8 36.39 -7.26 -14.79
N LYS A 9 36.08 -7.05 -13.51
CA LYS A 9 34.71 -6.72 -13.09
C LYS A 9 34.31 -5.44 -13.82
N SER A 10 33.28 -5.50 -14.65
CA SER A 10 32.84 -4.31 -15.39
C SER A 10 32.17 -3.35 -14.41
N PRO A 11 32.61 -2.08 -14.31
CA PRO A 11 32.03 -1.10 -13.39
C PRO A 11 30.54 -0.81 -13.69
N LEU A 12 30.09 -1.09 -14.92
CA LEU A 12 28.67 -1.04 -15.28
C LEU A 12 27.82 -2.12 -14.61
N LEU A 13 28.37 -3.32 -14.38
CA LEU A 13 27.70 -4.41 -13.65
C LEU A 13 27.86 -4.28 -12.13
N GLU A 14 28.84 -3.51 -11.66
CA GLU A 14 29.01 -3.17 -10.24
C GLU A 14 28.15 -1.97 -9.81
N ARG A 15 27.60 -1.22 -10.78
CA ARG A 15 26.70 -0.11 -10.49
C ARG A 15 25.43 -0.65 -9.84
N PRO A 16 25.04 -0.18 -8.65
CA PRO A 16 23.77 -0.55 -8.06
C PRO A 16 22.65 -0.22 -9.05
N LEU A 17 21.80 -1.19 -9.37
CA LEU A 17 20.60 -1.01 -10.21
C LEU A 17 19.56 -0.04 -9.59
N GLY A 18 19.88 0.52 -8.41
CA GLY A 18 19.07 1.50 -7.73
C GLY A 18 18.96 2.78 -8.55
N ARG A 19 17.85 2.93 -9.28
CA ARG A 19 17.42 4.24 -9.77
C ARG A 19 17.33 5.19 -8.56
N PRO A 20 18.06 6.32 -8.55
CA PRO A 20 17.96 7.29 -7.47
C PRO A 20 16.50 7.72 -7.29
N ARG A 21 16.07 7.94 -6.05
CA ARG A 21 14.73 8.45 -5.77
C ARG A 21 14.64 9.83 -6.43
N GLY A 22 13.75 9.96 -7.41
CA GLY A 22 13.40 11.26 -7.98
C GLY A 22 12.46 11.97 -7.03
N GLU A 23 12.71 13.24 -6.76
CA GLU A 23 11.80 14.09 -6.02
C GLU A 23 10.81 14.72 -7.00
N VAL A 24 9.52 14.64 -6.65
CA VAL A 24 8.44 15.24 -7.41
C VAL A 24 7.67 16.14 -6.45
N SER A 25 7.25 17.32 -6.90
CA SER A 25 6.43 18.21 -6.09
C SER A 25 5.14 17.50 -5.65
N LEU A 26 4.80 17.63 -4.38
CA LEU A 26 3.57 17.12 -3.80
C LEU A 26 2.33 17.63 -4.55
N SER A 27 2.38 18.87 -5.05
CA SER A 27 1.31 19.47 -5.84
C SER A 27 1.07 18.73 -7.17
N ALA A 28 2.09 18.13 -7.78
CA ALA A 28 1.92 17.38 -9.02
C ALA A 28 1.09 16.10 -8.78
N PHE A 29 1.35 15.40 -7.67
CA PHE A 29 0.52 14.27 -7.25
C PHE A 29 -0.90 14.73 -6.92
N ALA A 30 -1.05 15.81 -6.15
CA ALA A 30 -2.35 16.32 -5.73
C ALA A 30 -3.26 16.68 -6.92
N LEU A 31 -2.73 17.43 -7.89
CA LEU A 31 -3.49 17.84 -9.08
C LEU A 31 -3.88 16.62 -9.94
N LEU A 32 -2.95 15.69 -10.16
CA LEU A 32 -3.23 14.47 -10.93
C LEU A 32 -4.27 13.59 -10.24
N PHE A 33 -4.16 13.43 -8.92
CA PHE A 33 -5.08 12.62 -8.14
C PHE A 33 -6.47 13.26 -8.08
N CYS A 34 -6.56 14.59 -7.93
CA CYS A 34 -7.82 15.33 -7.98
C CYS A 34 -8.56 15.10 -9.30
N GLU A 35 -7.89 15.25 -10.44
CA GLU A 35 -8.50 14.99 -11.75
C GLU A 35 -8.85 13.51 -11.95
N LEU A 36 -8.06 12.58 -11.42
CA LEU A 36 -8.38 11.15 -11.45
C LEU A 36 -9.68 10.85 -10.69
N VAL A 37 -9.88 11.45 -9.51
CA VAL A 37 -11.10 11.30 -8.71
C VAL A 37 -12.29 11.89 -9.47
N GLN A 38 -12.17 13.11 -10.00
CA GLN A 38 -13.22 13.74 -10.80
C GLN A 38 -13.57 12.92 -12.06
N TYR A 39 -12.56 12.41 -12.79
CA TYR A 39 -12.72 11.56 -13.96
C TYR A 39 -13.52 10.29 -13.64
N CYS A 40 -13.27 9.71 -12.45
CA CYS A 40 -14.00 8.54 -11.98
C CYS A 40 -15.43 8.90 -11.55
N GLN A 41 -15.60 10.00 -10.83
CA GLN A 41 -16.91 10.48 -10.34
C GLN A 41 -17.89 10.75 -11.48
N ARG A 42 -17.45 11.31 -12.60
CA ARG A 42 -18.29 11.55 -13.79
C ARG A 42 -18.76 10.26 -14.50
N ARG A 43 -18.28 9.09 -14.09
CA ARG A 43 -18.52 7.78 -14.74
C ARG A 43 -19.10 6.72 -13.81
N VAL A 44 -19.59 7.12 -12.64
CA VAL A 44 -20.17 6.23 -11.63
C VAL A 44 -21.45 6.85 -11.09
N TYR A 45 -22.33 6.01 -10.58
CA TYR A 45 -23.65 6.43 -10.12
C TYR A 45 -23.76 6.50 -8.59
N SER A 46 -22.75 6.01 -7.87
CA SER A 46 -22.73 6.01 -6.40
C SER A 46 -21.33 6.23 -5.82
N VAL A 47 -21.27 6.66 -4.55
CA VAL A 47 -20.01 6.79 -3.80
C VAL A 47 -19.32 5.43 -3.63
N ALA A 48 -20.09 4.35 -3.46
CA ALA A 48 -19.55 2.99 -3.35
C ALA A 48 -18.86 2.55 -4.65
N GLU A 49 -19.45 2.83 -5.81
CA GLU A 49 -18.82 2.58 -7.11
C GLU A 49 -17.55 3.42 -7.30
N LEU A 50 -17.58 4.69 -6.90
CA LEU A 50 -16.40 5.55 -6.92
C LEU A 50 -15.26 4.95 -6.09
N GLN A 51 -15.54 4.56 -4.85
CA GLN A 51 -14.56 3.95 -3.96
C GLN A 51 -14.02 2.64 -4.53
N SER A 52 -14.88 1.79 -5.10
CA SER A 52 -14.48 0.54 -5.76
C SER A 52 -13.52 0.81 -6.93
N LYS A 53 -13.84 1.81 -7.77
CA LYS A 53 -13.00 2.20 -8.91
C LYS A 53 -11.65 2.77 -8.48
N LEU A 54 -11.65 3.62 -7.44
CA LEU A 54 -10.41 4.13 -6.85
C LEU A 54 -9.56 3.00 -6.26
N ALA A 55 -10.18 2.04 -5.56
CA ALA A 55 -9.47 0.87 -5.03
C ALA A 55 -8.86 0.01 -6.14
N GLN A 56 -9.55 -0.20 -7.27
CA GLN A 56 -8.98 -0.91 -8.43
C GLN A 56 -7.74 -0.21 -9.00
N LEU A 57 -7.76 1.12 -9.10
CA LEU A 57 -6.60 1.90 -9.55
C LEU A 57 -5.45 1.81 -8.52
N GLY A 58 -5.76 1.90 -7.23
CA GLY A 58 -4.79 1.73 -6.16
C GLY A 58 -4.15 0.34 -6.17
N HIS A 59 -4.94 -0.71 -6.43
CA HIS A 59 -4.48 -2.08 -6.52
C HIS A 59 -3.40 -2.23 -7.61
N GLN A 60 -3.61 -1.63 -8.78
CA GLN A 60 -2.62 -1.61 -9.85
C GLN A 60 -1.29 -0.95 -9.43
N VAL A 61 -1.36 0.12 -8.65
CA VAL A 61 -0.16 0.78 -8.11
C VAL A 61 0.52 -0.10 -7.06
N GLY A 62 -0.24 -0.73 -6.17
CA GLY A 62 0.29 -1.61 -5.12
C GLY A 62 1.07 -2.81 -5.65
N LEU A 63 0.58 -3.45 -6.72
CA LEU A 63 1.31 -4.54 -7.40
C LEU A 63 2.70 -4.11 -7.89
N ARG A 64 2.83 -2.88 -8.39
CA ARG A 64 4.10 -2.34 -8.90
C ARG A 64 5.00 -1.79 -7.79
N LEU A 65 4.43 -1.48 -6.63
CA LEU A 65 5.15 -0.92 -5.48
C LEU A 65 5.91 -2.01 -4.68
N LEU A 66 5.36 -3.23 -4.62
CA LEU A 66 5.86 -4.29 -3.74
C LEU A 66 7.33 -4.66 -4.01
N ASP A 67 7.66 -5.10 -5.23
CA ASP A 67 8.99 -5.65 -5.53
C ASP A 67 10.12 -4.63 -5.32
N PRO A 68 10.00 -3.35 -5.78
CA PRO A 68 11.01 -2.34 -5.48
C PRO A 68 11.20 -2.08 -3.99
N LEU A 69 10.12 -2.09 -3.19
CA LEU A 69 10.22 -1.87 -1.75
C LEU A 69 10.86 -3.06 -1.03
N VAL A 70 10.48 -4.29 -1.36
CA VAL A 70 11.07 -5.50 -0.77
C VAL A 70 12.56 -5.59 -1.10
N SER A 71 12.94 -5.28 -2.34
CA SER A 71 14.35 -5.27 -2.76
C SER A 71 15.17 -4.24 -1.99
N ARG A 72 14.65 -3.02 -1.78
CA ARG A 72 15.38 -1.90 -1.16
C ARG A 72 15.40 -1.95 0.37
N GLU A 73 14.25 -2.22 0.99
CA GLU A 73 14.05 -2.06 2.43
C GLU A 73 14.21 -3.38 3.20
N ARG A 74 14.14 -4.53 2.51
CA ARG A 74 14.16 -5.86 3.15
C ARG A 74 15.24 -6.80 2.62
N GLY A 75 16.14 -6.31 1.76
CA GLY A 75 17.19 -7.14 1.15
C GLY A 75 16.63 -8.34 0.38
N GLY A 76 15.43 -8.20 -0.19
CA GLY A 76 14.76 -9.28 -0.95
C GLY A 76 14.03 -10.32 -0.10
N ARG A 77 13.99 -10.19 1.23
CA ARG A 77 13.26 -11.13 2.10
C ARG A 77 11.76 -10.81 2.12
N ARG A 78 10.94 -11.84 1.89
CA ARG A 78 9.48 -11.77 2.01
C ARG A 78 9.03 -12.12 3.42
N GLU A 79 8.01 -11.44 3.90
CA GLU A 79 7.41 -11.68 5.20
C GLU A 79 6.61 -12.99 5.19
N THR A 80 6.66 -13.76 6.27
CA THR A 80 5.92 -15.02 6.43
C THR A 80 4.86 -14.96 7.52
N LYS A 81 4.98 -14.03 8.46
CA LYS A 81 4.07 -13.83 9.59
C LYS A 81 3.13 -12.65 9.38
N VAL A 82 1.89 -12.75 9.85
CA VAL A 82 0.86 -11.70 9.73
C VAL A 82 1.31 -10.39 10.37
N LEU A 83 1.85 -10.44 11.60
CA LEU A 83 2.35 -9.25 12.28
C LEU A 83 3.48 -8.57 11.48
N SER A 84 4.38 -9.34 10.89
CA SER A 84 5.53 -8.79 10.16
C SER A 84 5.11 -8.10 8.86
N ILE A 85 4.14 -8.66 8.12
CA ILE A 85 3.60 -7.99 6.93
C ILE A 85 2.78 -6.75 7.28
N LEU A 86 2.04 -6.75 8.39
CA LEU A 86 1.33 -5.56 8.87
C LEU A 86 2.28 -4.43 9.29
N LEU A 87 3.40 -4.76 9.93
CA LEU A 87 4.47 -3.80 10.23
C LEU A 87 5.16 -3.28 8.97
N PHE A 88 5.31 -4.13 7.94
CA PHE A 88 5.78 -3.71 6.63
C PHE A 88 4.83 -2.69 5.97
N VAL A 89 3.51 -2.89 6.11
CA VAL A 89 2.50 -1.92 5.65
C VAL A 89 2.57 -0.61 6.45
N LYS A 90 2.60 -0.69 7.80
CA LYS A 90 2.65 0.48 8.69
C LYS A 90 3.90 1.34 8.47
N GLY A 91 5.06 0.72 8.24
CA GLY A 91 6.34 1.42 8.14
C GLY A 91 6.78 1.63 6.70
N PRO A 92 7.51 0.68 6.08
CA PRO A 92 8.06 0.81 4.72
C PRO A 92 7.07 1.27 3.64
N VAL A 93 5.89 0.66 3.55
CA VAL A 93 4.88 1.05 2.53
C VAL A 93 4.37 2.46 2.80
N TRP A 94 4.02 2.76 4.05
CA TRP A 94 3.51 4.08 4.42
C TRP A 94 4.54 5.19 4.20
N ARG A 95 5.81 4.96 4.57
CA ARG A 95 6.90 5.91 4.36
C ARG A 95 7.16 6.13 2.87
N ALA A 96 7.05 5.09 2.05
CA ALA A 96 7.20 5.21 0.61
C ALA A 96 6.09 6.04 -0.05
N LEU A 97 4.88 5.98 0.49
CA LEU A 97 3.72 6.71 -0.04
C LEU A 97 3.60 8.14 0.51
N PHE A 98 3.90 8.32 1.80
CA PHE A 98 3.53 9.52 2.54
C PHE A 98 4.68 10.17 3.33
N GLY A 99 5.88 9.59 3.28
CA GLY A 99 7.05 10.13 3.99
C GLY A 99 7.04 9.91 5.51
N LYS A 100 6.00 9.30 6.08
CA LYS A 100 5.87 8.95 7.50
C LYS A 100 5.34 7.54 7.70
N GLU A 101 5.50 6.99 8.89
CA GLU A 101 4.83 5.74 9.28
C GLU A 101 3.35 5.99 9.60
N ALA A 102 2.53 4.95 9.54
CA ALA A 102 1.14 5.07 9.91
C ALA A 102 1.00 5.36 11.41
N ASP A 103 0.00 6.15 11.84
CA ASP A 103 -0.08 6.56 13.24
C ASP A 103 -0.31 5.37 14.18
N LYS A 104 -1.22 4.44 13.83
CA LYS A 104 -1.49 3.24 14.63
C LYS A 104 -1.74 1.99 13.79
N LEU A 105 -1.45 0.84 14.42
CA LEU A 105 -1.86 -0.48 13.98
C LEU A 105 -2.55 -1.16 15.18
N GLU A 106 -3.82 -1.48 15.05
CA GLU A 106 -4.65 -2.11 16.09
C GLU A 106 -5.22 -3.44 15.55
N GLN A 107 -5.43 -4.44 16.40
CA GLN A 107 -6.20 -5.64 16.06
C GLN A 107 -7.63 -5.47 16.59
N ALA A 108 -8.64 -6.03 15.90
CA ALA A 108 -10.00 -6.06 16.43
C ALA A 108 -10.06 -6.95 17.68
N ASN A 109 -10.79 -6.51 18.70
CA ASN A 109 -10.89 -7.24 19.97
C ASN A 109 -11.61 -8.59 19.82
N ASP A 110 -12.62 -8.64 18.93
CA ASP A 110 -13.53 -9.78 18.81
C ASP A 110 -13.32 -10.59 17.52
N ASP A 111 -12.33 -10.23 16.68
CA ASP A 111 -12.03 -10.91 15.41
C ASP A 111 -10.52 -10.91 15.13
N ASP A 112 -9.90 -12.07 15.30
CA ASP A 112 -8.46 -12.26 15.10
C ASP A 112 -8.00 -12.09 13.64
N LYS A 113 -8.94 -12.12 12.69
CA LYS A 113 -8.71 -11.88 11.25
C LYS A 113 -8.68 -10.41 10.88
N THR A 114 -9.14 -9.52 11.76
CA THR A 114 -9.36 -8.11 11.43
C THR A 114 -8.35 -7.20 12.13
N PHE A 115 -7.70 -6.36 11.34
CA PHE A 115 -6.71 -5.38 11.77
C PHE A 115 -7.04 -4.00 11.21
N TYR A 116 -6.57 -2.97 11.90
CA TYR A 116 -6.82 -1.57 11.57
C TYR A 116 -5.52 -0.80 11.45
N VAL A 117 -5.31 -0.14 10.31
CA VAL A 117 -4.27 0.89 10.15
C VAL A 117 -4.95 2.24 10.23
N ILE A 118 -4.57 3.07 11.20
CA ILE A 118 -5.28 4.32 11.53
C ILE A 118 -4.36 5.50 11.25
N GLU A 119 -4.90 6.47 10.51
CA GLU A 119 -4.34 7.79 10.25
C GLU A 119 -5.24 8.86 10.86
N ARG A 120 -4.72 9.65 11.79
CA ARG A 120 -5.46 10.77 12.37
C ARG A 120 -5.64 11.90 11.36
N GLU A 121 -4.59 12.17 10.58
CA GLU A 121 -4.57 13.18 9.54
C GLU A 121 -4.62 12.51 8.16
N PRO A 122 -5.70 12.68 7.39
CA PRO A 122 -5.88 11.91 6.16
C PRO A 122 -5.05 12.49 5.02
N LEU A 123 -3.89 11.87 4.76
CA LEU A 123 -2.89 12.37 3.80
C LEU A 123 -3.41 12.46 2.36
N VAL A 124 -4.18 11.47 1.90
CA VAL A 124 -4.78 11.52 0.55
C VAL A 124 -5.93 12.52 0.47
N ASN A 125 -6.69 12.68 1.56
CA ASN A 125 -7.80 13.63 1.60
C ASN A 125 -7.34 15.09 1.75
N THR A 126 -6.07 15.33 2.12
CA THR A 126 -5.49 16.67 2.17
C THR A 126 -5.27 17.26 0.78
N PHE A 127 -5.15 16.42 -0.25
CA PHE A 127 -4.86 16.82 -1.62
C PHE A 127 -6.08 17.06 -2.50
N ILE A 128 -7.27 16.81 -1.98
CA ILE A 128 -8.53 16.94 -2.71
C ILE A 128 -9.45 17.90 -1.96
N SER A 129 -9.94 18.92 -2.64
CA SER A 129 -11.05 19.71 -2.14
C SER A 129 -12.32 18.90 -2.37
N VAL A 130 -12.72 18.10 -1.39
CA VAL A 130 -14.02 17.42 -1.45
C VAL A 130 -15.10 18.50 -1.26
N PRO A 131 -16.03 18.69 -2.22
CA PRO A 131 -17.17 19.59 -2.03
C PRO A 131 -17.91 19.19 -0.75
N ARG A 132 -18.37 20.16 0.06
CA ARG A 132 -18.98 19.91 1.38
C ARG A 132 -20.15 18.92 1.34
N GLU A 133 -20.81 18.79 0.20
CA GLU A 133 -21.92 17.87 -0.06
C GLU A 133 -21.49 16.40 -0.17
N ASN A 134 -20.20 16.11 -0.39
CA ASN A 134 -19.62 14.78 -0.56
C ASN A 134 -18.77 14.34 0.64
N SER A 135 -19.14 14.72 1.87
CA SER A 135 -18.37 14.38 3.10
C SER A 135 -18.17 12.87 3.34
N THR A 136 -18.92 12.02 2.63
CA THR A 136 -18.81 10.55 2.65
C THR A 136 -17.72 10.00 1.72
N LEU A 137 -17.17 10.83 0.82
CA LEU A 137 -16.17 10.43 -0.16
C LEU A 137 -14.84 10.17 0.53
N ASN A 138 -14.50 8.89 0.67
CA ASN A 138 -13.24 8.46 1.26
C ASN A 138 -12.24 8.08 0.15
N CYS A 139 -11.36 9.00 -0.24
CA CYS A 139 -10.30 8.71 -1.22
C CYS A 139 -9.21 7.78 -0.68
N ALA A 140 -9.22 7.49 0.62
CA ALA A 140 -8.40 6.40 1.16
C ALA A 140 -8.83 5.02 0.63
N ALA A 141 -9.95 4.90 -0.10
CA ALA A 141 -10.26 3.72 -0.89
C ALA A 141 -9.17 3.39 -1.92
N PHE A 142 -8.51 4.39 -2.50
CA PHE A 142 -7.33 4.19 -3.36
C PHE A 142 -6.20 3.51 -2.58
N THR A 143 -5.87 4.05 -1.40
CA THR A 143 -4.85 3.46 -0.51
C THR A 143 -5.24 2.07 -0.03
N ALA A 144 -6.53 1.83 0.25
CA ALA A 144 -7.05 0.51 0.63
C ALA A 144 -6.77 -0.52 -0.47
N GLY A 145 -7.09 -0.20 -1.73
CA GLY A 145 -6.81 -1.10 -2.85
C GLY A 145 -5.31 -1.34 -3.06
N LEU A 146 -4.48 -0.32 -2.84
CA LEU A 146 -3.02 -0.45 -2.88
C LEU A 146 -2.51 -1.41 -1.82
N VAL A 147 -2.96 -1.27 -0.57
CA VAL A 147 -2.60 -2.17 0.54
C VAL A 147 -3.13 -3.58 0.29
N GLU A 148 -4.35 -3.72 -0.25
CA GLU A 148 -4.93 -5.01 -0.65
C GLU A 148 -4.03 -5.74 -1.66
N ALA A 149 -3.53 -5.03 -2.67
CA ALA A 149 -2.58 -5.59 -3.64
C ALA A 149 -1.26 -6.02 -3.00
N VAL A 150 -0.70 -5.18 -2.12
CA VAL A 150 0.55 -5.48 -1.42
C VAL A 150 0.43 -6.74 -0.57
N LEU A 151 -0.66 -6.87 0.19
CA LEU A 151 -0.94 -8.04 1.03
C LEU A 151 -1.17 -9.30 0.17
N GLY A 152 -2.02 -9.20 -0.85
CA GLY A 152 -2.31 -10.30 -1.77
C GLY A 152 -1.06 -10.82 -2.49
N ALA A 153 -0.27 -9.93 -3.10
CA ALA A 153 0.96 -10.30 -3.80
C ALA A 153 2.07 -10.82 -2.87
N SER A 154 1.99 -10.49 -1.57
CA SER A 154 2.88 -11.04 -0.54
C SER A 154 2.42 -12.39 0.02
N GLY A 155 1.29 -12.94 -0.46
CA GLY A 155 0.76 -14.22 0.00
C GLY A 155 -0.07 -14.12 1.29
N PHE A 156 -0.68 -12.96 1.54
CA PHE A 156 -1.62 -12.70 2.63
C PHE A 156 -2.93 -12.15 2.05
N PRO A 157 -3.71 -12.96 1.32
CA PRO A 157 -4.98 -12.51 0.76
C PRO A 157 -5.89 -11.94 1.85
N ALA A 158 -6.41 -10.74 1.59
CA ALA A 158 -7.21 -9.97 2.52
C ALA A 158 -8.19 -9.08 1.75
N LYS A 159 -9.28 -8.68 2.41
CA LYS A 159 -10.13 -7.58 1.97
C LYS A 159 -9.76 -6.32 2.74
N VAL A 160 -9.45 -5.23 2.03
CA VAL A 160 -9.13 -3.94 2.63
C VAL A 160 -10.19 -2.92 2.27
N THR A 161 -10.69 -2.20 3.28
CA THR A 161 -11.72 -1.17 3.12
C THR A 161 -11.36 0.07 3.94
N ALA A 162 -11.81 1.24 3.50
CA ALA A 162 -11.50 2.51 4.15
C ALA A 162 -12.74 3.08 4.86
N HIS A 163 -12.57 3.49 6.11
CA HIS A 163 -13.63 3.98 7.00
C HIS A 163 -13.24 5.28 7.70
N TRP A 164 -14.23 6.08 8.06
CA TRP A 164 -14.05 7.24 8.93
C TRP A 164 -14.18 6.82 10.39
N HIS A 165 -13.06 6.50 11.02
CA HIS A 165 -13.00 6.10 12.43
C HIS A 165 -11.65 6.55 13.00
N LYS A 166 -11.66 7.31 14.10
CA LYS A 166 -10.44 7.92 14.71
C LYS A 166 -9.55 8.64 13.68
N GLY A 167 -10.17 9.28 12.68
CA GLY A 167 -9.52 9.76 11.46
C GLY A 167 -9.90 8.88 10.26
N THR A 168 -8.94 8.57 9.40
CA THR A 168 -9.08 7.58 8.33
C THR A 168 -8.52 6.24 8.80
N THR A 169 -9.36 5.21 8.81
CA THR A 169 -8.97 3.84 9.16
C THR A 169 -9.07 2.92 7.96
N LEU A 170 -8.00 2.19 7.67
CA LEU A 170 -8.05 1.04 6.78
C LEU A 170 -8.32 -0.22 7.61
N MET A 171 -9.48 -0.84 7.39
CA MET A 171 -9.80 -2.15 7.92
C MET A 171 -9.27 -3.22 6.97
N ILE A 172 -8.38 -4.07 7.48
CA ILE A 172 -7.78 -5.20 6.80
C ILE A 172 -8.40 -6.47 7.40
N LYS A 173 -9.14 -7.22 6.60
CA LYS A 173 -9.72 -8.51 7.01
C LYS A 173 -9.06 -9.63 6.22
N PHE A 174 -8.21 -10.41 6.87
CA PHE A 174 -7.54 -11.54 6.23
C PHE A 174 -8.52 -12.69 5.94
N GLU A 175 -8.21 -13.47 4.91
CA GLU A 175 -8.88 -14.76 4.71
C GLU A 175 -8.54 -15.73 5.85
N GLU A 176 -9.48 -16.62 6.17
CA GLU A 176 -9.32 -17.57 7.28
C GLU A 176 -8.07 -18.46 7.15
N GLY A 177 -7.74 -18.87 5.91
CA GLY A 177 -6.54 -19.66 5.63
C GLY A 177 -5.24 -18.95 5.99
N VAL A 178 -5.20 -17.61 5.97
CA VAL A 178 -4.02 -16.83 6.36
C VAL A 178 -3.77 -16.93 7.86
N ILE A 179 -4.82 -16.75 8.67
CA ILE A 179 -4.73 -16.84 10.14
C ILE A 179 -4.45 -18.27 10.58
N ALA A 180 -5.10 -19.26 9.96
CA ALA A 180 -4.82 -20.67 10.24
C ALA A 180 -3.35 -21.03 9.96
N ARG A 181 -2.80 -20.57 8.83
CA ARG A 181 -1.38 -20.73 8.49
C ARG A 181 -0.49 -20.04 9.52
N ASP A 182 -0.77 -18.79 9.88
CA ASP A 182 0.04 -18.01 10.82
C ASP A 182 0.15 -18.71 12.19
N LYS A 183 -0.99 -19.16 12.74
CA LYS A 183 -1.03 -19.95 13.98
C LYS A 183 -0.22 -21.25 13.89
N SER A 184 -0.26 -21.95 12.76
CA SER A 184 0.54 -23.17 12.57
C SER A 184 2.06 -22.90 12.56
N LEU A 185 2.47 -21.68 12.19
CA LEU A 185 3.86 -21.27 12.16
C LEU A 185 4.36 -20.76 13.52
N GLU A 186 3.47 -20.43 14.46
CA GLU A 186 3.82 -20.06 15.84
C GLU A 186 4.24 -21.27 16.70
N GLY A 187 3.78 -22.48 16.34
CA GLY A 187 4.19 -23.72 16.98
C GLY A 187 5.56 -24.27 16.55
N ARG A 188 6.36 -23.48 15.83
CA ARG A 188 7.71 -23.80 15.35
C ARG A 188 8.69 -22.71 15.77
#